data_AF-A0A839P2U6-F1
#
_entry.id   AF-A0A839P2U6-F1
#
_cell.length_a   1.000
_cell.length_b   1.000
_cell.length_c   1.000
_cell.angle_alpha   90.00
_cell.angle_beta   90.00
_cell.angle_gamma   90.00
#
_symmetry.space_group_name_H-M   'P 1'
#
loop_
_entity.id
_entity.type
_entity.pdbx_description
1 polymer ?
#
loop_
_entity_poly.entity_id
_entity_poly.type
_entity_poly.pdbx_seq_one_letter_code
_entity_poly.pdbx_strand_id
1 'polypeptide(L)' 'MAVVSSKIFEEGRAAKATGQPDSANPYEAGSQESLDWLEGYTAGEPEPSAAGPSEN' A
#
# COMPACT_ATOMS: atom_id res chain seq x y z
N MET A 1 -4.13 12.37 14.92
CA MET A 1 -4.86 11.28 14.22
C MET A 1 -4.69 11.57 12.75
N ALA A 2 -3.88 10.79 12.02
CA ALA A 2 -3.84 10.90 10.57
C ALA A 2 -5.17 10.33 10.06
N VAL A 3 -6.00 11.18 9.47
CA VAL A 3 -7.27 10.74 8.89
C VAL A 3 -6.92 10.13 7.55
N VAL A 4 -7.01 8.80 7.48
CA VAL A 4 -6.78 8.11 6.21
C VAL A 4 -7.91 8.49 5.27
N SER A 5 -7.59 9.13 4.15
CA SER A 5 -8.56 9.46 3.11
C SER A 5 -8.94 8.19 2.38
N SER A 6 -10.07 7.59 2.76
CA SER A 6 -10.53 6.29 2.21
C SER A 6 -10.44 6.21 0.68
N LYS A 7 -10.66 7.32 -0.03
CA LYS A 7 -10.48 7.41 -1.48
C LYS A 7 -9.02 7.15 -1.92
N ILE A 8 -8.06 7.83 -1.32
CA ILE A 8 -6.65 7.76 -1.71
C ILE A 8 -6.07 6.38 -1.39
N PHE A 9 -6.44 5.83 -0.24
CA PHE A 9 -6.19 4.44 0.12
C PHE A 9 -6.73 3.45 -0.93
N GLU A 10 -7.97 3.62 -1.40
CA GLU A 10 -8.53 2.78 -2.45
C GLU A 10 -7.77 2.93 -3.79
N GLU A 11 -7.32 4.14 -4.13
CA GLU A 11 -6.49 4.39 -5.32
C GLU A 11 -5.16 3.63 -5.25
N GLY A 12 -4.50 3.65 -4.10
CA GLY A 12 -3.25 2.90 -3.89
C GLY A 12 -3.45 1.39 -3.97
N ARG A 13 -4.51 0.89 -3.34
CA ARG A 13 -4.88 -0.53 -3.39
C ARG A 13 -5.19 -0.97 -4.82
N ALA A 14 -5.92 -0.16 -5.58
CA ALA A 14 -6.23 -0.43 -6.98
C ALA A 14 -4.96 -0.46 -7.83
N ALA A 15 -4.03 0.49 -7.62
CA ALA A 15 -2.75 0.52 -8.33
C ALA A 15 -1.89 -0.73 -8.08
N LYS A 16 -1.87 -1.23 -6.83
CA LYS A 16 -1.22 -2.51 -6.53
C LYS A 16 -1.91 -3.67 -7.24
N ALA A 17 -3.25 -3.69 -7.22
CA ALA A 17 -4.04 -4.75 -7.85
C ALA A 17 -3.88 -4.78 -9.38
N THR A 18 -3.62 -3.63 -10.01
CA THR A 18 -3.29 -3.53 -11.45
C THR A 18 -1.81 -3.80 -11.75
N GLY A 19 -0.97 -4.02 -10.73
CA GLY A 19 0.46 -4.28 -10.87
C GLY A 19 1.29 -3.03 -11.19
N GLN A 20 0.77 -1.83 -10.92
CA GLN A 20 1.53 -0.60 -11.07
C GLN A 20 2.59 -0.49 -9.96
N PRO A 21 3.73 0.20 -10.21
CA PRO A 21 4.72 0.49 -9.18
C PRO A 21 4.28 1.64 -8.27
N ASP A 22 4.93 1.80 -7.11
CA ASP A 22 4.69 2.93 -6.19
C ASP A 22 5.01 4.29 -6.83
N SER A 23 5.86 4.32 -7.86
CA SER A 23 6.12 5.53 -8.67
C SER A 23 4.91 5.99 -9.49
N ALA A 24 3.83 5.20 -9.56
CA ALA A 24 2.55 5.60 -10.13
C ALA A 24 1.73 6.49 -9.19
N ASN A 25 2.19 6.67 -7.94
CA ASN A 25 1.60 7.59 -6.99
C ASN A 25 1.64 9.03 -7.55
N PRO A 26 0.47 9.67 -7.77
CA PRO A 26 0.40 11.02 -8.35
C PRO A 26 0.69 12.12 -7.32
N TYR A 27 0.78 11.79 -6.03
CA TYR A 27 0.94 12.76 -4.95
C TYR A 27 2.42 13.04 -4.65
N GLU A 28 2.71 14.23 -4.12
CA GLU A 28 4.09 14.58 -3.74
C GLU A 28 4.61 13.64 -2.63
N ALA A 29 5.81 13.09 -2.86
CA ALA A 29 6.45 12.19 -1.92
C ALA A 29 6.64 12.87 -0.55
N GLY A 30 6.13 12.23 0.51
CA GLY A 30 6.15 12.76 1.87
C GLY A 30 4.93 13.60 2.25
N SER A 31 4.01 13.87 1.32
CA SER A 31 2.70 14.46 1.64
C SER A 31 1.77 13.42 2.26
N GLN A 32 0.78 13.88 3.03
CA GLN A 32 -0.19 13.00 3.70
C GLN A 32 -0.95 12.13 2.68
N GLU A 33 -1.27 12.69 1.51
CA GLU A 33 -1.90 11.94 0.42
C GLU A 33 -1.01 10.81 -0.12
N SER A 34 0.29 11.08 -0.30
CA SER A 34 1.24 10.06 -0.74
C SER A 34 1.35 8.93 0.28
N LEU A 35 1.32 9.25 1.58
CA LEU A 35 1.38 8.24 2.64
C LEU A 35 0.12 7.37 2.64
N ASP A 36 -1.05 7.99 2.47
CA ASP A 36 -2.35 7.33 2.41
C ASP A 36 -2.46 6.36 1.22
N TRP A 37 -1.96 6.80 0.06
CA TRP A 37 -1.93 5.98 -1.14
C TRP A 37 -0.99 4.78 -0.96
N LEU A 38 0.19 5.00 -0.38
CA LEU A 38 1.14 3.92 -0.09
C LEU A 38 0.61 2.93 0.94
N GLU A 39 -0.17 3.39 1.90
CA GLU A 39 -0.83 2.54 2.89
C GLU A 39 -1.82 1.60 2.20
N GLY A 40 -2.66 2.12 1.28
CA GLY A 40 -3.55 1.30 0.46
C GLY A 40 -2.81 0.35 -0.50
N TYR A 41 -1.73 0.83 -1.11
CA TYR A 41 -0.88 0.06 -2.03
C TYR A 41 -0.22 -1.15 -1.34
N THR A 42 0.15 -1.01 -0.07
CA THR A 42 0.75 -2.09 0.73
C THR A 42 -0.28 -2.91 1.53
N ALA A 43 -1.50 -2.41 1.72
CA ALA A 43 -2.56 -3.11 2.45
C ALA A 43 -3.03 -4.43 1.83
N GLY A 44 -2.74 -4.65 0.54
CA GLY A 44 -3.10 -5.88 -0.17
C GLY A 44 -2.04 -6.99 -0.13
N GLU A 45 -0.86 -6.72 0.44
CA GLU A 45 0.11 -7.79 0.63
C GLU A 45 -0.41 -8.66 1.79
N PRO A 46 -0.70 -9.97 1.56
CA PRO A 46 -0.87 -10.85 2.69
C PRO A 46 0.39 -10.69 3.52
N GLU A 47 0.24 -10.42 4.83
CA GLU A 47 1.36 -10.48 5.77
C GLU A 47 2.20 -11.67 5.34
N PRO A 48 3.51 -11.51 5.07
CA PRO A 48 4.33 -12.59 4.56
C PRO A 48 4.07 -13.73 5.50
N SER A 49 3.31 -14.72 5.03
CA SER A 49 2.91 -15.83 5.87
C SER A 49 4.25 -16.37 6.29
N ALA A 50 4.52 -16.29 7.58
CA ALA A 50 5.73 -16.81 8.17
C ALA A 50 5.64 -18.33 8.02
N ALA A 51 5.77 -18.80 6.79
CA ALA A 51 6.23 -20.13 6.45
C ALA A 51 7.70 -20.10 6.84
N GLY A 52 7.92 -20.09 8.16
CA GLY A 52 9.18 -20.53 8.70
C GLY A 52 9.44 -21.90 8.11
N PRO A 53 10.66 -22.19 7.63
CA PRO A 53 10.98 -23.57 7.35
C PRO A 53 10.82 -24.31 8.68
N SER A 54 9.84 -25.22 8.72
CA SER A 54 9.75 -26.22 9.78
C SER A 54 11.04 -27.03 9.66
N GLU A 55 11.98 -26.74 10.54
CA GLU A 55 13.27 -27.44 10.63
C GLU A 55 12.97 -28.88 11.09
N ASN A 56 13.29 -29.85 10.22
CA ASN A 56 13.24 -31.29 10.50
C ASN A 56 14.65 -31.84 10.46
#